data_AF-A0A0J6T558-F1
#
_entry.id   AF-A0A0J6T558-F1
#
_cell.length_a   1.000
_cell.length_b   1.000
_cell.length_c   1.000
_cell.angle_alpha   90.00
_cell.angle_beta   90.00
_cell.angle_gamma   90.00
#
_symmetry.space_group_name_H-M   'P 1'
#
loop_
_entity.id
_entity.type
_entity.pdbx_description
1 polymer ?
#
loop_
_entity_poly.entity_id
_entity_poly.type
_entity_poly.pdbx_seq_one_letter_code
_entity_poly.pdbx_strand_id
1 'polypeptide(L)'
;MVTTIDRHHFRAGIKGAIERSDVVLRTQYQKAVQKTRNTLDYEEALWALADSTADRRQVTDIYDSSYRRIMESRGDRPFLRRDAFNQRLLSLRGEGHGRVVIGHGSGWFGFRENLMRGYVRLRAEDQGITLGRDI
;
A
#
# COMPACT_ATOMS: atom_id res chain seq x y z
N MET A 1 7.44 -16.51 -23.91
CA MET A 1 8.44 -15.91 -23.01
C MET A 1 7.84 -14.63 -22.46
N VAL A 2 7.66 -14.56 -21.13
CA VAL A 2 6.98 -13.46 -20.46
C VAL A 2 7.91 -12.25 -20.43
N THR A 3 7.45 -11.14 -21.01
CA THR A 3 8.15 -9.86 -21.12
C THR A 3 8.35 -9.29 -19.72
N THR A 4 9.60 -9.24 -19.26
CA THR A 4 10.02 -8.40 -18.15
C THR A 4 9.74 -6.95 -18.52
N ILE A 5 8.62 -6.42 -18.04
CA ILE A 5 8.36 -4.98 -18.10
C ILE A 5 9.38 -4.34 -17.17
N ASP A 6 10.49 -3.94 -17.77
CA ASP A 6 11.59 -3.27 -17.10
C ASP A 6 11.03 -2.04 -16.35
N ARG A 7 11.43 -1.89 -15.08
CA ARG A 7 11.04 -0.80 -14.17
C ARG A 7 11.27 0.58 -14.81
N HIS A 8 12.18 0.66 -15.77
CA HIS A 8 12.49 1.85 -16.54
C HIS A 8 11.46 2.17 -17.63
N HIS A 9 10.85 1.16 -18.27
CA HIS A 9 9.79 1.35 -19.27
C HIS A 9 8.46 1.79 -18.64
N PHE A 10 8.14 1.30 -17.44
CA PHE A 10 6.97 1.76 -16.67
C PHE A 10 7.09 3.25 -16.29
N ARG A 11 8.27 3.70 -15.85
CA ARG A 11 8.55 5.11 -15.51
C ARG A 11 8.60 6.02 -16.74
N ALA A 12 9.12 5.54 -17.88
CA ALA A 12 9.28 6.36 -19.08
C ALA A 12 7.98 6.53 -19.89
N GLY A 13 7.16 5.48 -20.01
CA GLY A 13 5.94 5.51 -20.83
C GLY A 13 4.78 6.31 -20.21
N ILE A 14 4.74 6.43 -18.89
CA ILE A 14 3.65 7.12 -18.20
C ILE A 14 3.98 8.60 -17.94
N LYS A 15 5.21 9.10 -18.14
CA LYS A 15 5.63 10.46 -17.70
C LYS A 15 4.69 11.61 -18.12
N GLY A 16 4.09 11.59 -19.31
CA GLY A 16 3.16 12.64 -19.77
C GLY A 16 1.70 12.55 -19.29
N ALA A 17 1.23 11.34 -18.91
CA ALA A 17 -0.09 11.14 -18.29
C ALA A 17 0.00 11.14 -16.75
N ILE A 18 1.16 10.76 -16.21
CA ILE A 18 1.48 10.72 -14.78
C ILE A 18 1.48 12.10 -14.17
N GLU A 19 1.99 13.17 -14.81
CA GLU A 19 2.15 14.43 -14.06
C GLU A 19 0.83 14.98 -13.48
N ARG A 20 -0.30 14.79 -14.17
CA ARG A 20 -1.64 15.13 -13.62
C ARG A 20 -2.20 14.03 -12.70
N SER A 21 -2.05 12.76 -13.06
CA SER A 21 -2.49 11.63 -12.22
C SER A 21 -1.68 11.50 -10.93
N ASP A 22 -0.44 11.96 -10.90
CA ASP A 22 0.50 11.93 -9.77
C ASP A 22 0.07 12.91 -8.71
N VAL A 23 -0.37 14.12 -9.08
CA VAL A 23 -0.94 15.07 -8.12
C VAL A 23 -2.20 14.49 -7.47
N VAL A 24 -3.08 13.84 -8.23
CA VAL A 24 -4.30 13.22 -7.69
C VAL A 24 -3.95 12.05 -6.78
N LEU A 25 -3.13 11.10 -7.23
CA LEU A 25 -2.73 9.93 -6.45
C LEU A 25 -1.96 10.34 -5.18
N ARG A 26 -1.04 11.31 -5.30
CA ARG A 26 -0.34 11.89 -4.17
C ARG A 26 -1.31 12.49 -3.17
N THR A 27 -2.28 13.29 -3.63
CA THR A 27 -3.28 13.90 -2.75
C THR A 27 -4.13 12.84 -2.06
N GLN A 28 -4.56 11.80 -2.78
CA GLN A 28 -5.33 10.69 -2.21
C GLN A 28 -4.51 9.88 -1.20
N TYR A 29 -3.24 9.59 -1.52
CA TYR A 29 -2.33 8.90 -0.61
C TYR A 29 -2.06 9.73 0.64
N GLN A 30 -1.74 11.02 0.48
CA GLN A 30 -1.55 11.95 1.60
C GLN A 30 -2.82 12.03 2.46
N LYS A 31 -4.00 12.13 1.86
CA LYS A 31 -5.28 12.08 2.60
C LYS A 31 -5.46 10.76 3.34
N ALA A 32 -5.02 9.64 2.77
CA ALA A 32 -5.09 8.33 3.39
C ALA A 32 -4.16 8.21 4.61
N VAL A 33 -2.96 8.77 4.56
CA VAL A 33 -1.93 8.51 5.58
C VAL A 33 -1.72 9.68 6.56
N GLN A 34 -1.79 10.92 6.11
CA GLN A 34 -1.51 12.10 6.94
C GLN A 34 -2.62 12.29 7.98
N LYS A 35 -2.31 11.86 9.20
CA LYS A 35 -3.15 11.97 10.39
C LYS A 35 -2.33 12.56 11.52
N THR A 36 -2.99 13.30 12.41
CA THR A 36 -2.36 13.96 13.58
C THR A 36 -1.51 13.00 14.41
N ARG A 37 -1.95 11.74 14.49
CA ARG A 37 -1.22 10.63 15.10
C ARG A 37 -1.32 9.45 14.14
N ASN A 38 -0.33 8.55 14.15
CA ASN A 38 -0.35 7.27 13.43
C ASN A 38 -0.18 7.35 11.91
N THR A 39 0.41 8.43 11.36
CA THR A 39 0.66 8.53 9.91
C THR A 39 1.42 7.31 9.37
N LEU A 40 2.50 6.93 10.04
CA LEU A 40 3.32 5.80 9.63
C LEU A 40 2.59 4.45 9.73
N ASP A 41 1.72 4.26 10.73
CA ASP A 41 0.88 3.05 10.84
C ASP A 41 0.01 2.83 9.58
N TYR A 42 -0.52 3.93 9.01
CA TYR A 42 -1.33 3.87 7.80
C TYR A 42 -0.48 3.64 6.56
N GLU A 43 0.73 4.24 6.48
CA GLU A 43 1.68 3.95 5.41
C GLU A 43 2.05 2.47 5.40
N GLU A 44 2.42 1.92 6.55
CA GLU A 44 2.82 0.51 6.68
C GLU A 44 1.67 -0.45 6.36
N ALA A 45 0.43 -0.11 6.74
CA ALA A 45 -0.75 -0.88 6.38
C ALA A 45 -1.01 -0.89 4.87
N LEU A 46 -0.82 0.24 4.19
CA LEU A 46 -0.93 0.32 2.73
C LEU A 46 0.19 -0.46 2.04
N TRP A 47 1.44 -0.36 2.52
CA TRP A 47 2.56 -1.14 1.99
C TRP A 47 2.32 -2.64 2.09
N ALA A 48 1.86 -3.12 3.26
CA ALA A 48 1.54 -4.52 3.47
C ALA A 48 0.43 -5.01 2.52
N LEU A 49 -0.61 -4.19 2.30
CA LEU A 49 -1.66 -4.53 1.34
C LEU A 49 -1.14 -4.54 -0.10
N ALA A 50 -0.23 -3.63 -0.46
CA ALA A 50 0.37 -3.50 -1.79
C ALA A 50 1.48 -4.51 -2.10
N ASP A 51 1.87 -5.33 -1.11
CA ASP A 51 2.98 -6.29 -1.22
C ASP A 51 2.71 -7.45 -2.20
N SER A 52 1.45 -7.70 -2.55
CA SER A 52 1.03 -8.75 -3.49
C SER A 52 0.25 -8.16 -4.67
N THR A 53 0.24 -8.89 -5.78
CA THR A 53 -0.51 -8.56 -6.99
C THR A 53 -1.99 -8.95 -6.91
N ALA A 54 -2.39 -9.72 -5.90
CA ALA A 54 -3.78 -10.10 -5.70
C ALA A 54 -4.68 -8.87 -5.51
N ASP A 55 -5.85 -8.87 -6.16
CA ASP A 55 -6.81 -7.76 -6.06
C ASP A 55 -7.45 -7.64 -4.67
N ARG A 56 -7.54 -8.77 -3.95
CA ARG A 56 -8.04 -8.84 -2.57
C ARG A 56 -7.23 -9.84 -1.76
N ARG A 57 -7.07 -9.57 -0.47
CA ARG A 57 -6.34 -10.41 0.47
C ARG A 57 -7.03 -10.46 1.82
N GLN A 58 -6.87 -11.59 2.52
CA GLN A 58 -7.34 -11.76 3.88
C GLN A 58 -6.41 -11.02 4.84
N VAL A 59 -6.96 -10.31 5.84
CA VAL A 59 -6.18 -9.56 6.84
C VAL A 59 -5.15 -10.40 7.58
N THR A 60 -5.44 -11.70 7.80
CA THR A 60 -4.49 -12.62 8.41
C THR A 60 -3.26 -12.80 7.54
N ASP A 61 -3.45 -13.09 6.25
CA ASP A 61 -2.36 -13.19 5.28
C ASP A 61 -1.60 -11.87 5.15
N ILE A 62 -2.29 -10.73 4.98
CA ILE A 62 -1.64 -9.41 4.88
C ILE A 62 -0.74 -9.16 6.09
N TYR A 63 -1.22 -9.46 7.30
CA TYR A 63 -0.46 -9.25 8.53
C TYR A 63 0.72 -10.21 8.66
N ASP A 64 0.48 -11.51 8.44
CA ASP A 64 1.44 -12.57 8.72
C ASP A 64 2.54 -12.67 7.66
N SER A 65 2.21 -12.52 6.37
CA SER A 65 3.16 -12.70 5.27
C SER A 65 3.81 -11.41 4.75
N SER A 66 3.13 -10.27 4.90
CA SER A 66 3.59 -8.98 4.37
C SER A 66 3.98 -7.99 5.47
N TYR A 67 3.06 -7.63 6.37
CA TYR A 67 3.31 -6.58 7.37
C TYR A 67 4.50 -6.93 8.28
N ARG A 68 4.53 -8.14 8.85
CA ARG A 68 5.64 -8.56 9.70
C ARG A 68 6.99 -8.48 9.00
N ARG A 69 7.10 -9.06 7.81
CA ARG A 69 8.34 -9.03 7.01
C ARG A 69 8.80 -7.61 6.70
N ILE A 70 7.86 -6.73 6.31
CA ILE A 70 8.16 -5.32 6.02
C ILE A 70 8.70 -4.63 7.28
N MET A 71 8.06 -4.84 8.43
CA MET A 71 8.48 -4.22 9.69
C MET A 71 9.79 -4.80 10.23
N GLU A 72 10.04 -6.09 10.04
CA GLU A 72 11.33 -6.74 10.34
C GLU A 72 12.46 -6.14 9.50
N SER A 73 12.23 -5.94 8.20
CA SER A 73 13.19 -5.29 7.30
C SER A 73 13.42 -3.82 7.66
N ARG A 74 12.38 -3.13 8.17
CA ARG A 74 12.45 -1.73 8.53
C ARG A 74 13.23 -1.51 9.84
N GLY A 75 12.99 -2.36 10.85
CA GLY A 75 13.79 -2.49 12.08
C GLY A 75 13.82 -1.31 13.04
N ASP A 76 13.30 -0.14 12.66
CA ASP A 76 13.40 1.12 13.40
C ASP A 76 12.21 1.38 14.34
N ARG A 77 11.16 0.54 14.31
CA ARG A 77 9.87 0.80 14.99
C ARG A 77 9.18 -0.49 15.46
N PRO A 78 8.44 -0.44 16.59
CA PRO A 78 7.68 -1.59 17.07
C PRO A 78 6.50 -1.91 16.15
N PHE A 79 6.12 -3.20 16.14
CA PHE A 79 5.04 -3.68 15.27
C PHE A 79 3.69 -3.35 15.91
N LEU A 80 2.72 -3.02 15.08
CA LEU A 80 1.33 -2.99 15.52
C LEU A 80 0.87 -4.41 15.85
N ARG A 81 0.06 -4.52 16.91
CA ARG A 81 -0.72 -5.74 17.15
C ARG A 81 -1.71 -5.94 16.00
N ARG A 82 -2.05 -7.21 15.69
CA ARG A 82 -2.98 -7.58 14.61
C ARG A 82 -4.30 -6.80 14.65
N ASP A 83 -4.88 -6.60 15.82
CA ASP A 83 -6.13 -5.85 15.96
C ASP A 83 -5.96 -4.37 15.57
N ALA A 84 -4.87 -3.73 16.02
CA ALA A 84 -4.56 -2.36 15.66
C ALA A 84 -4.31 -2.23 14.15
N PHE A 85 -3.56 -3.16 13.55
CA PHE A 85 -3.34 -3.23 12.11
C PHE A 85 -4.66 -3.37 11.34
N ASN A 86 -5.54 -4.28 11.77
CA ASN A 86 -6.87 -4.46 11.16
C ASN A 86 -7.69 -3.16 11.27
N GLN A 87 -7.65 -2.46 12.41
CA GLN A 87 -8.30 -1.16 12.55
C GLN A 87 -7.75 -0.10 11.58
N ARG A 88 -6.45 -0.14 11.22
CA ARG A 88 -5.90 0.73 10.18
C ARG A 88 -6.51 0.44 8.82
N LEU A 89 -6.58 -0.83 8.41
CA LEU A 89 -7.24 -1.22 7.15
C LEU A 89 -8.73 -0.86 7.12
N LEU A 90 -9.43 -1.02 8.25
CA LEU A 90 -10.83 -0.60 8.37
C LEU A 90 -10.98 0.92 8.21
N SER A 91 -10.12 1.70 8.84
CA SER A 91 -10.13 3.16 8.77
C SER A 91 -9.82 3.67 7.35
N LEU A 92 -8.92 3.01 6.63
CA LEU A 92 -8.57 3.32 5.23
C LEU A 92 -9.75 3.16 4.25
N ARG A 93 -10.85 2.51 4.67
CA ARG A 93 -12.12 2.45 3.90
C ARG A 93 -12.98 3.70 4.07
N GLY A 94 -12.76 4.47 5.13
CA GLY A 94 -13.55 5.63 5.50
C GLY A 94 -13.23 6.89 4.69
N GLU A 95 -14.17 7.84 4.67
CA GLU A 95 -14.03 9.12 3.97
C GLU A 95 -12.84 9.95 4.43
N GLY A 96 -12.56 9.92 5.74
CA GLY A 96 -11.41 10.61 6.34
C GLY A 96 -10.07 10.15 5.77
N HIS A 97 -10.02 8.97 5.15
CA HIS A 97 -8.83 8.39 4.52
C HIS A 97 -8.93 8.36 2.98
N GLY A 98 -9.86 9.10 2.38
CA GLY A 98 -10.06 9.10 0.93
C GLY A 98 -10.69 7.80 0.40
N ARG A 99 -11.04 6.87 1.29
CA ARG A 99 -11.59 5.55 0.98
C ARG A 99 -10.72 4.76 -0.03
N VAL A 100 -9.40 4.83 0.12
CA VAL A 100 -8.43 4.19 -0.79
C VAL A 100 -8.45 2.66 -0.72
N VAL A 101 -8.97 2.09 0.36
CA VAL A 101 -9.17 0.65 0.56
C VAL A 101 -10.66 0.32 0.46
N ILE A 102 -10.96 -0.86 -0.09
CA ILE A 102 -12.29 -1.46 -0.08
C ILE A 102 -12.26 -2.76 0.73
N GLY A 103 -13.39 -3.07 1.36
CA GLY A 103 -13.59 -4.34 2.07
C GLY A 103 -14.60 -5.20 1.35
N HIS A 104 -14.40 -6.52 1.35
CA HIS A 104 -15.31 -7.50 0.73
C HIS A 104 -16.06 -8.35 1.77
N GLY A 105 -16.03 -7.96 3.04
CA GLY A 105 -16.53 -8.75 4.15
C GLY A 105 -15.50 -9.75 4.68
N SER A 106 -15.75 -10.32 5.86
CA SER A 106 -14.95 -11.39 6.46
C SER A 106 -13.42 -11.14 6.50
N GLY A 107 -13.01 -9.89 6.72
CA GLY A 107 -11.59 -9.50 6.78
C GLY A 107 -10.86 -9.48 5.44
N TRP A 108 -11.58 -9.46 4.31
CA TRP A 108 -10.99 -9.28 2.98
C TRP A 108 -10.87 -7.80 2.62
N PHE A 109 -9.67 -7.41 2.17
CA PHE A 109 -9.34 -6.04 1.79
C PHE A 109 -8.69 -6.00 0.40
N GLY A 110 -8.91 -4.90 -0.31
CA GLY A 110 -8.28 -4.61 -1.60
C GLY A 110 -8.13 -3.10 -1.80
N PHE A 111 -7.38 -2.70 -2.83
CA PHE A 111 -7.36 -1.30 -3.25
C PHE A 111 -8.63 -0.98 -4.02
N ARG A 112 -9.17 0.23 -3.82
CA ARG A 112 -10.26 0.71 -4.66
C ARG A 112 -9.83 0.84 -6.12
N GLU A 113 -8.63 1.38 -6.32
CA GLU A 113 -8.06 1.66 -7.63
C GLU A 113 -6.68 1.00 -7.72
N ASN A 114 -6.46 0.19 -8.76
CA ASN A 114 -5.17 -0.47 -8.98
C ASN A 114 -4.01 0.53 -9.16
N LEU A 115 -4.31 1.74 -9.64
CA LEU A 115 -3.32 2.80 -9.77
C LEU A 115 -2.80 3.27 -8.41
N MET A 116 -3.64 3.27 -7.37
CA MET A 116 -3.22 3.56 -5.99
C MET A 116 -2.25 2.48 -5.47
N ARG A 117 -2.49 1.20 -5.76
CA ARG A 117 -1.54 0.11 -5.42
C ARG A 117 -0.16 0.37 -6.03
N GLY A 118 -0.12 0.76 -7.31
CA GLY A 118 1.13 1.12 -7.99
C GLY A 118 1.84 2.30 -7.33
N TYR A 119 1.09 3.36 -6.99
CA TYR A 119 1.63 4.52 -6.28
C TYR A 119 2.19 4.16 -4.90
N VAL A 120 1.47 3.34 -4.12
CA VAL A 120 1.92 2.86 -2.81
C VAL A 120 3.23 2.08 -2.92
N ARG A 121 3.40 1.25 -3.98
CA ARG A 121 4.66 0.53 -4.23
C ARG A 121 5.82 1.47 -4.54
N LEU A 122 5.57 2.51 -5.35
CA LEU A 122 6.58 3.55 -5.62
C LEU A 122 6.95 4.33 -4.34
N ARG A 123 5.97 4.65 -3.48
CA ARG A 123 6.22 5.32 -2.20
C ARG A 123 7.01 4.46 -1.22
N ALA A 124 6.76 3.15 -1.18
CA ALA A 124 7.53 2.22 -0.37
C ALA A 124 9.00 2.18 -0.86
N GLU A 125 9.20 2.05 -2.18
CA GLU A 125 10.54 2.03 -2.80
C GLU A 125 11.32 3.33 -2.53
N ASP A 126 10.67 4.50 -2.63
CA ASP A 126 11.24 5.81 -2.30
C ASP A 126 11.70 5.91 -0.83
N GLN A 127 11.07 5.14 0.07
CA GLN A 127 11.47 5.02 1.47
C GLN A 127 12.40 3.83 1.75
N GLY A 128 12.95 3.19 0.71
CA GLY A 128 13.87 2.06 0.84
C GLY A 128 13.20 0.73 1.25
N ILE A 129 11.87 0.65 1.14
CA ILE A 129 11.09 -0.55 1.49
C ILE A 129 10.80 -1.37 0.22
N THR A 130 11.35 -2.58 0.16
CA THR A 130 11.11 -3.50 -0.97
C THR A 130 9.82 -4.31 -0.76
N LEU A 131 8.87 -4.12 -1.68
CA LEU A 131 7.60 -4.83 -1.74
C LEU A 131 7.59 -5.89 -2.85
N GLY A 132 6.91 -7.00 -2.60
CA GLY A 132 6.94 -8.21 -3.41
C GLY A 132 8.00 -9.20 -2.90
N ARG A 133 7.68 -10.49 -3.01
CA ARG A 133 8.73 -11.50 -3.16
C ARG A 133 9.16 -11.44 -4.61
N ASP A 134 10.44 -11.26 -4.88
CA ASP A 134 11.02 -11.70 -6.13
C ASP A 134 10.70 -13.19 -6.25
N ILE A 135 9.80 -13.55 -7.17
CA ILE A 135 9.63 -14.92 -7.65
C ILE A 135 10.02 -14.90 -9.12
#